data_AF-A0AAP0G9K7-F1
#
_entry.id   AF-A0AAP0G9K7-F1
#
_cell.length_a   1.000
_cell.length_b   1.000
_cell.length_c   1.000
_cell.angle_alpha   90.00
_cell.angle_beta   90.00
_cell.angle_gamma   90.00
#
_symmetry.space_group_name_H-M   'P 1'
#
loop_
_entity.id
_entity.type
_entity.pdbx_description
1 polymer ?
#
loop_
_entity_poly.entity_id
_entity_poly.type
_entity_poly.pdbx_seq_one_letter_code
_entity_poly.pdbx_strand_id
1 'polypeptide(L)'
;MVWKKFDQMINLQHTEIKRSFGHSAIQVSTLFTGPLYTNLIGCVSISALKFIKEEEDKVRSSNYCQVWECAHKNRYSMGLPYAHELVSYIMQSTSFPLCMIHPHWKQLSLKETCEVHFSNDIASEFEGINKRFNETTMDQRQEIKRKLRDLMDPSSTQMVEPSVPLSLKGRPRGSYKKFKDDSKSTKRDPSLFEHVLMSENLVMQKKISKKTVTRKKTGYQLRKNTLTSTQRFFIEVCKQFPIFLAEHIKEVFNVIGDGHCGFRVVARALEMGENWAQVRLDLINELKVKVSMYVEIYGEERLQELMSSLQCTEIPAPPNKWMSMPDMGLVIASCYNIAFIQLSKFQSLTFLPLNSPPPPTQRLVAMGYIDGNHFVHLMMHEGCPLPRIISSWKRFRGPIASTWEDTYMARVQAADQQISTTCEIVDLGVL
;
A
#
# COMPACT_ATOMS: atom_id res chain seq x y z
N MET A 1 -31.00 22.26 6.60
CA MET A 1 -31.03 21.69 7.97
C MET A 1 -30.80 20.17 7.98
N VAL A 2 -31.32 19.42 7.01
CA VAL A 2 -31.23 17.94 6.95
C VAL A 2 -29.80 17.41 6.72
N TRP A 3 -29.02 18.01 5.82
CA TRP A 3 -27.66 17.57 5.50
C TRP A 3 -26.68 17.64 6.68
N LYS A 4 -26.84 18.63 7.58
CA LYS A 4 -26.00 18.72 8.79
C LYS A 4 -26.25 17.56 9.77
N LYS A 5 -27.50 17.09 9.87
CA LYS A 5 -27.84 15.93 10.71
C LYS A 5 -27.31 14.62 10.12
N PHE A 6 -27.34 14.48 8.79
CA PHE A 6 -26.73 13.33 8.12
C PHE A 6 -25.22 13.30 8.28
N ASP A 7 -24.56 14.44 8.08
CA ASP A 7 -23.12 14.57 8.26
C ASP A 7 -22.71 14.24 9.71
N GLN A 8 -23.45 14.75 10.70
CA GLN A 8 -23.24 14.39 12.10
C GLN A 8 -23.43 12.89 12.38
N MET A 9 -24.48 12.27 11.83
CA MET A 9 -24.73 10.84 12.01
C MET A 9 -23.61 9.98 11.40
N ILE A 10 -23.14 10.33 10.20
CA ILE A 10 -22.02 9.65 9.52
C ILE A 10 -20.73 9.83 10.34
N ASN A 11 -20.46 11.03 10.84
CA ASN A 11 -19.28 11.30 11.67
C ASN A 11 -19.31 10.54 12.99
N LEU A 12 -20.49 10.40 13.63
CA LEU A 12 -20.67 9.60 14.83
C LEU A 12 -20.41 8.11 14.56
N GLN A 13 -20.96 7.55 13.48
CA GLN A 13 -20.69 6.17 13.08
C GLN A 13 -19.22 5.94 12.77
N HIS A 14 -18.57 6.86 12.06
CA HIS A 14 -17.15 6.78 11.74
C HIS A 14 -16.28 6.80 13.01
N THR A 15 -16.69 7.61 14.00
CA THR A 15 -16.03 7.67 15.31
C THR A 15 -16.22 6.39 16.11
N GLU A 16 -17.42 5.81 16.11
CA GLU A 16 -17.71 4.55 16.78
C GLU A 16 -16.91 3.38 16.19
N ILE A 17 -16.81 3.32 14.85
CA ILE A 17 -16.01 2.31 14.16
C ILE A 17 -14.52 2.49 14.49
N LYS A 18 -14.01 3.73 14.48
CA LYS A 18 -12.63 4.02 14.91
C LYS A 18 -12.36 3.59 16.34
N ARG A 19 -13.30 3.86 17.26
CA ARG A 19 -13.21 3.43 18.67
C ARG A 19 -13.16 1.91 18.79
N SER A 20 -14.02 1.19 18.06
CA SER A 20 -14.05 -0.28 18.01
C SER A 20 -12.73 -0.87 17.49
N PHE A 21 -12.14 -0.24 16.47
CA PHE A 21 -10.82 -0.61 15.96
C PHE A 21 -9.69 -0.35 16.94
N GLY A 22 -9.66 0.83 17.59
CA GLY A 22 -8.68 1.14 18.63
C GLY A 22 -8.76 0.16 19.81
N HIS A 23 -9.97 -0.15 20.24
CA HIS A 23 -10.21 -1.15 21.28
C HIS A 23 -9.74 -2.56 20.84
N SER A 24 -9.90 -2.92 19.57
CA SER A 24 -9.41 -4.20 19.02
C SER A 24 -7.88 -4.26 18.87
N ALA A 25 -7.24 -3.11 18.67
CA ALA A 25 -5.80 -3.01 18.52
C ALA A 25 -5.05 -2.94 19.86
N ILE A 26 -5.68 -2.38 20.90
CA ILE A 26 -5.00 -2.03 22.17
C ILE A 26 -5.44 -2.93 23.33
N GLN A 27 -6.72 -3.32 23.40
CA GLN A 27 -7.25 -4.00 24.58
C GLN A 27 -7.05 -5.51 24.52
N VAL A 28 -6.06 -5.99 25.26
CA VAL A 28 -5.86 -7.42 25.53
C VAL A 28 -6.84 -7.84 26.63
N SER A 29 -8.00 -8.37 26.23
CA SER A 29 -8.96 -8.96 27.17
C SER A 29 -8.36 -10.20 27.84
N THR A 30 -8.59 -10.38 29.14
CA THR A 30 -8.24 -11.60 29.89
C THR A 30 -8.92 -12.85 29.34
N LEU A 31 -9.93 -12.70 28.48
CA LEU A 31 -10.64 -13.80 27.82
C LEU A 31 -9.82 -14.47 26.70
N PHE A 32 -8.78 -13.81 26.16
CA PHE A 32 -7.97 -14.30 25.04
C PHE A 32 -6.52 -14.59 25.46
N THR A 33 -6.35 -15.24 26.60
CA THR A 33 -5.03 -15.60 27.15
C THR A 33 -4.64 -17.01 26.70
N GLY A 34 -3.57 -17.13 25.92
CA GLY A 34 -2.97 -18.43 25.59
C GLY A 34 -2.19 -18.43 24.27
N PRO A 35 -1.38 -19.47 24.02
CA PRO A 35 -0.55 -19.57 22.82
C PRO A 35 -1.33 -19.50 21.51
N LEU A 36 -2.60 -19.93 21.52
CA LEU A 36 -3.48 -19.90 20.35
C LEU A 36 -3.72 -18.48 19.82
N TYR A 37 -3.77 -17.49 20.72
CA TYR A 37 -4.15 -16.11 20.41
C TYR A 37 -2.96 -15.16 20.22
N THR A 38 -1.73 -15.61 20.54
CA THR A 38 -0.53 -14.76 20.59
C THR A 38 -0.26 -14.00 19.28
N ASN A 39 -0.54 -14.61 18.13
CA ASN A 39 -0.36 -14.00 16.81
C ASN A 39 -1.58 -13.22 16.30
N LEU A 40 -2.70 -13.27 17.02
CA LEU A 40 -3.98 -12.71 16.59
C LEU A 40 -4.31 -11.40 17.32
N ILE A 41 -3.88 -11.29 18.58
CA ILE A 41 -4.07 -10.11 19.42
C ILE A 41 -3.44 -8.89 18.74
N GLY A 42 -4.21 -7.80 18.61
CA GLY A 42 -3.78 -6.57 17.95
C GLY A 42 -3.77 -6.61 16.41
N CYS A 43 -3.93 -7.80 15.81
CA CYS A 43 -3.94 -8.01 14.36
C CYS A 43 -5.33 -8.33 13.78
N VAL A 44 -6.26 -8.73 14.64
CA VAL A 44 -7.60 -9.22 14.27
C VAL A 44 -8.64 -8.55 15.15
N SER A 45 -9.84 -8.30 14.62
CA SER A 45 -10.90 -7.65 15.38
C SER A 45 -11.35 -8.50 16.58
N ILE A 46 -11.73 -7.84 17.68
CA ILE A 46 -12.23 -8.53 18.87
C ILE A 46 -13.44 -9.40 18.56
N SER A 47 -14.30 -8.98 17.63
CA SER A 47 -15.44 -9.79 17.19
C SER A 47 -15.00 -11.12 16.57
N ALA A 48 -13.96 -11.13 15.74
CA ALA A 48 -13.40 -12.38 15.22
C ALA A 48 -12.78 -13.23 16.33
N LEU A 49 -12.08 -12.62 17.29
CA LEU A 49 -11.52 -13.34 18.44
C LEU A 49 -12.62 -14.00 19.29
N LYS A 50 -13.77 -13.35 19.47
CA LYS A 50 -14.94 -13.94 20.15
C LYS A 50 -15.49 -15.17 19.41
N PHE A 51 -15.64 -15.09 18.09
CA PHE A 51 -16.07 -16.25 17.30
C PHE A 51 -15.06 -17.41 17.34
N ILE A 52 -13.76 -17.11 17.31
CA ILE A 52 -12.72 -18.13 17.45
C ILE A 52 -12.77 -18.75 18.85
N LYS A 53 -13.04 -17.95 19.89
CA LYS A 53 -13.17 -18.43 21.26
C LYS A 53 -14.35 -19.38 21.45
N GLU A 54 -15.49 -19.07 20.84
CA GLU A 54 -16.64 -19.98 20.83
C GLU A 54 -16.31 -21.33 20.17
N GLU A 55 -15.52 -21.32 19.10
CA GLU A 55 -15.06 -22.56 18.43
C GLU A 55 -14.01 -23.31 19.27
N GLU A 56 -13.11 -22.60 19.97
CA GLU A 56 -12.17 -23.21 20.92
C GLU A 56 -12.91 -23.91 22.07
N ASP A 57 -13.90 -23.25 22.65
CA ASP A 57 -14.67 -23.78 23.78
C ASP A 57 -15.42 -25.06 23.36
N LYS A 58 -15.96 -25.12 22.13
CA LYS A 58 -16.55 -26.35 21.58
C LYS A 58 -15.56 -27.50 21.51
N VAL A 59 -14.33 -27.26 21.04
CA VAL A 59 -13.27 -28.29 20.97
C VAL A 59 -12.91 -28.81 22.36
N ARG A 60 -12.81 -27.91 23.34
CA ARG A 60 -12.49 -28.27 24.73
C ARG A 60 -13.64 -29.02 25.40
N SER A 61 -14.89 -28.64 25.13
CA SER A 61 -16.08 -29.32 25.66
C SER A 61 -16.35 -30.68 25.02
N SER A 62 -15.92 -30.91 23.77
CA SER A 62 -16.08 -32.20 23.07
C SER A 62 -14.91 -33.18 23.31
N ASN A 63 -14.03 -32.89 24.28
CA ASN A 63 -12.86 -33.72 24.64
C ASN A 63 -11.99 -34.13 23.44
N TYR A 64 -11.80 -33.21 22.48
CA TYR A 64 -11.00 -33.40 21.25
C TYR A 64 -11.48 -34.51 20.30
N CYS A 65 -12.56 -35.22 20.63
CA CYS A 65 -13.03 -36.34 19.84
C CYS A 65 -14.29 -35.94 19.07
N GLN A 66 -14.17 -35.99 17.75
CA GLN A 66 -15.29 -36.22 16.86
C GLN A 66 -16.35 -35.08 16.80
N VAL A 67 -15.93 -33.93 16.27
CA VAL A 67 -16.83 -32.85 15.81
C VAL A 67 -17.45 -33.25 14.45
N TRP A 68 -18.30 -34.28 14.43
CA TRP A 68 -18.88 -34.83 13.19
C TRP A 68 -19.85 -33.87 12.49
N GLU A 69 -20.44 -32.94 13.23
CA GLU A 69 -21.38 -31.95 12.72
C GLU A 69 -20.72 -30.55 12.69
N CYS A 70 -19.46 -30.47 12.27
CA CYS A 70 -18.91 -29.16 11.95
C CYS A 70 -19.54 -28.66 10.64
N ALA A 71 -20.63 -27.91 10.77
CA ALA A 71 -21.10 -27.09 9.67
C ALA A 71 -19.96 -26.11 9.33
N HIS A 72 -19.24 -26.35 8.24
CA HIS A 72 -18.18 -25.48 7.68
C HIS A 72 -18.64 -24.04 7.34
N LYS A 73 -19.85 -23.67 7.80
CA LYS A 73 -20.52 -22.40 7.65
C LYS A 73 -19.58 -21.24 7.96
N ASN A 74 -18.81 -21.29 9.06
CA ASN A 74 -17.91 -20.19 9.45
C ASN A 74 -16.78 -19.95 8.45
N ARG A 75 -16.24 -21.00 7.82
CA ARG A 75 -15.19 -20.85 6.78
C ARG A 75 -15.77 -20.23 5.51
N TYR A 76 -16.90 -20.75 5.04
CA TYR A 76 -17.51 -20.32 3.78
C TYR A 76 -18.25 -18.98 3.88
N SER A 77 -18.85 -18.65 5.04
CA SER A 77 -19.64 -17.43 5.21
C SER A 77 -18.88 -16.30 5.88
N MET A 78 -17.90 -16.60 6.75
CA MET A 78 -17.16 -15.59 7.51
C MET A 78 -15.65 -15.64 7.27
N GLY A 79 -15.10 -16.69 6.68
CA GLY A 79 -13.66 -16.81 6.46
C GLY A 79 -12.84 -16.85 7.76
N LEU A 80 -13.39 -17.47 8.80
CA LEU A 80 -12.73 -17.74 10.08
C LEU A 80 -12.45 -19.24 10.25
N PRO A 81 -11.40 -19.61 11.00
CA PRO A 81 -11.16 -21.00 11.35
C PRO A 81 -12.26 -21.52 12.27
N TYR A 82 -12.50 -22.82 12.21
CA TYR A 82 -13.58 -23.48 12.94
C TYR A 82 -13.04 -24.65 13.76
N ALA A 83 -13.88 -25.22 14.63
CA ALA A 83 -13.48 -26.18 15.65
C ALA A 83 -12.48 -27.24 15.16
N HIS A 84 -12.72 -27.93 14.04
CA HIS A 84 -11.80 -28.97 13.58
C HIS A 84 -10.42 -28.43 13.15
N GLU A 85 -10.37 -27.24 12.56
CA GLU A 85 -9.09 -26.63 12.12
C GLU A 85 -8.26 -26.20 13.33
N LEU A 86 -8.90 -25.93 14.46
CA LEU A 86 -8.27 -25.50 15.69
C LEU A 86 -7.77 -26.68 16.56
N VAL A 87 -8.29 -27.90 16.37
CA VAL A 87 -7.95 -29.06 17.23
C VAL A 87 -6.45 -29.29 17.34
N SER A 88 -5.74 -29.34 16.21
CA SER A 88 -4.28 -29.59 16.20
C SER A 88 -3.50 -28.50 16.94
N TYR A 89 -3.84 -27.23 16.73
CA TYR A 89 -3.19 -26.09 17.37
C TYR A 89 -3.48 -26.02 18.87
N ILE A 90 -4.72 -26.33 19.29
CA ILE A 90 -5.09 -26.39 20.70
C ILE A 90 -4.35 -27.54 21.41
N MET A 91 -4.27 -28.73 20.79
CA MET A 91 -3.56 -29.87 21.36
C MET A 91 -2.05 -29.62 21.48
N GLN A 92 -1.46 -28.97 20.47
CA GLN A 92 -0.04 -28.65 20.44
C GLN A 92 0.32 -27.38 21.23
N SER A 93 -0.68 -26.66 21.76
CA SER A 93 -0.49 -25.36 22.42
C SER A 93 0.29 -24.37 21.53
N THR A 94 -0.05 -24.30 20.25
CA THR A 94 0.59 -23.43 19.25
C THR A 94 -0.38 -22.39 18.72
N SER A 95 0.17 -21.28 18.19
CA SER A 95 -0.60 -20.29 17.45
C SER A 95 -0.82 -20.76 16.01
N PHE A 96 -1.99 -20.45 15.44
CA PHE A 96 -2.22 -20.68 14.02
C PHE A 96 -1.91 -19.43 13.18
N PRO A 97 -1.56 -19.59 11.89
CA PRO A 97 -1.18 -18.47 11.04
C PRO A 97 -2.31 -17.47 10.77
N LEU A 98 -1.96 -16.16 10.73
CA LEU A 98 -2.89 -15.08 10.36
C LEU A 98 -3.48 -15.21 8.94
N CYS A 99 -2.85 -15.98 8.05
CA CYS A 99 -3.38 -16.26 6.71
C CYS A 99 -4.66 -17.10 6.74
N MET A 100 -4.93 -17.81 7.85
CA MET A 100 -6.18 -18.57 8.02
C MET A 100 -7.39 -17.68 8.30
N ILE A 101 -7.20 -16.39 8.57
CA ILE A 101 -8.26 -15.41 8.85
C ILE A 101 -8.45 -14.48 7.65
N HIS A 102 -9.69 -14.34 7.20
CA HIS A 102 -10.04 -13.50 6.07
C HIS A 102 -9.65 -12.02 6.30
N PRO A 103 -9.13 -11.31 5.26
CA PRO A 103 -8.71 -9.91 5.36
C PRO A 103 -9.74 -8.96 6.00
N HIS A 104 -11.03 -9.20 5.78
CA HIS A 104 -12.12 -8.46 6.43
C HIS A 104 -11.93 -8.33 7.96
N TRP A 105 -11.55 -9.42 8.63
CA TRP A 105 -11.38 -9.42 10.09
C TRP A 105 -10.04 -8.84 10.56
N LYS A 106 -9.10 -8.67 9.63
CA LYS A 106 -7.78 -8.05 9.85
C LYS A 106 -7.80 -6.54 9.57
N GLN A 107 -8.90 -6.03 9.01
CA GLN A 107 -9.06 -4.61 8.73
C GLN A 107 -9.47 -3.86 9.99
N LEU A 108 -8.47 -3.34 10.71
CA LEU A 108 -8.64 -2.50 11.90
C LEU A 108 -8.51 -1.00 11.59
N SER A 109 -8.79 -0.58 10.35
CA SER A 109 -8.76 0.83 9.97
C SER A 109 -9.74 1.16 8.85
N LEU A 110 -10.28 2.38 8.88
CA LEU A 110 -11.23 2.92 7.90
C LEU A 110 -10.56 3.45 6.62
N LYS A 111 -9.24 3.31 6.46
CA LYS A 111 -8.59 3.67 5.19
C LYS A 111 -9.13 2.75 4.11
N GLU A 112 -9.63 3.31 3.00
CA GLU A 112 -9.99 2.55 1.80
C GLU A 112 -8.81 1.64 1.45
N THR A 113 -9.00 0.35 1.69
CA THR A 113 -8.07 -0.68 1.23
C THR A 113 -8.25 -0.76 -0.27
N CYS A 114 -7.38 -0.05 -1.00
CA CYS A 114 -7.16 -0.35 -2.41
C CYS A 114 -6.90 -1.86 -2.51
N GLU A 115 -7.82 -2.50 -3.24
CA GLU A 115 -7.78 -3.80 -3.90
C GLU A 115 -7.02 -4.91 -3.17
N VAL A 116 -7.77 -5.99 -2.89
CA VAL A 116 -7.23 -7.34 -2.71
C VAL A 116 -6.08 -7.52 -3.71
N HIS A 117 -4.86 -7.66 -3.20
CA HIS A 117 -3.75 -8.18 -3.99
C HIS A 117 -4.22 -9.54 -4.52
N PHE A 118 -4.69 -9.56 -5.77
CA PHE A 118 -4.45 -10.72 -6.61
C PHE A 118 -2.93 -10.93 -6.59
N SER A 119 -2.51 -12.18 -6.52
CA SER A 119 -1.10 -12.51 -6.74
C SER A 119 -0.70 -11.87 -8.07
N ASN A 120 0.06 -10.78 -8.01
CA ASN A 120 0.63 -10.12 -9.18
C ASN A 120 1.83 -10.90 -9.72
N ASP A 121 1.98 -12.17 -9.32
CA ASP A 121 2.95 -13.07 -9.92
C ASP A 121 2.48 -13.50 -11.31
N ILE A 122 2.51 -12.52 -12.21
CA ILE A 122 2.36 -12.71 -13.64
C ILE A 122 3.54 -13.56 -14.16
N ALA A 123 4.69 -13.55 -13.48
CA ALA A 123 5.88 -14.26 -13.92
C ALA A 123 5.66 -15.79 -13.88
N SER A 124 5.11 -16.35 -12.81
CA SER A 124 4.80 -17.79 -12.77
C SER A 124 3.74 -18.23 -13.77
N GLU A 125 2.74 -17.39 -14.05
CA GLU A 125 1.74 -17.63 -15.09
C GLU A 125 2.36 -17.60 -16.51
N PHE A 126 3.23 -16.63 -16.81
CA PHE A 126 3.96 -16.56 -18.08
C PHE A 126 4.96 -17.71 -18.21
N GLU A 127 5.59 -18.14 -17.12
CA GLU A 127 6.46 -19.32 -17.10
C GLU A 127 5.67 -20.60 -17.37
N GLY A 128 4.47 -20.75 -16.80
CA GLY A 128 3.54 -21.82 -17.13
C GLY A 128 3.12 -21.84 -18.60
N ILE A 129 2.87 -20.67 -19.19
CA ILE A 129 2.56 -20.52 -20.63
C ILE A 129 3.79 -20.88 -21.48
N ASN A 130 4.99 -20.44 -21.12
CA ASN A 130 6.23 -20.76 -21.83
C ASN A 130 6.54 -22.27 -21.78
N LYS A 131 6.35 -22.89 -20.61
CA LYS A 131 6.49 -24.34 -20.45
C LYS A 131 5.52 -25.09 -21.35
N ARG A 132 4.23 -24.73 -21.31
CA ARG A 132 3.21 -25.31 -22.20
C ARG A 132 3.51 -25.08 -23.68
N PHE A 133 4.04 -23.91 -24.04
CA PHE A 133 4.44 -23.61 -25.41
C PHE A 133 5.59 -24.54 -25.88
N ASN A 134 6.57 -24.82 -25.02
CA ASN A 134 7.71 -25.67 -25.37
C ASN A 134 7.39 -27.17 -25.36
N GLU A 135 6.37 -27.60 -24.61
CA GLU A 135 5.97 -29.01 -24.48
C GLU A 135 4.90 -29.47 -25.49
N THR A 136 4.29 -28.55 -26.24
CA THR A 136 3.19 -28.85 -27.17
C THR A 136 3.63 -29.00 -28.64
N THR A 137 2.75 -29.54 -29.48
CA THR A 137 3.00 -29.75 -30.92
C THR A 137 3.02 -28.42 -31.70
N MET A 138 3.59 -28.44 -32.91
CA MET A 138 3.75 -27.21 -33.73
C MET A 138 2.42 -26.50 -34.02
N ASP A 139 1.35 -27.24 -34.28
CA ASP A 139 0.01 -26.67 -34.54
C ASP A 139 -0.57 -26.00 -33.27
N GLN A 140 -0.36 -26.62 -32.10
CA GLN A 140 -0.79 -26.07 -30.81
C GLN A 140 0.01 -24.81 -30.43
N ARG A 141 1.32 -24.78 -30.75
CA ARG A 141 2.16 -23.60 -30.57
C ARG A 141 1.70 -22.43 -31.43
N GLN A 142 1.31 -22.68 -32.67
CA GLN A 142 0.78 -21.64 -33.54
C GLN A 142 -0.53 -21.05 -32.98
N GLU A 143 -1.40 -21.91 -32.44
CA GLU A 143 -2.65 -21.46 -31.81
C GLU A 143 -2.39 -20.66 -30.52
N ILE A 144 -1.44 -21.06 -29.68
CA ILE A 144 -1.02 -20.30 -28.48
C ILE A 144 -0.46 -18.92 -28.89
N LYS A 145 0.39 -18.86 -29.92
CA LYS A 145 0.92 -17.59 -30.45
C LYS A 145 -0.18 -16.67 -30.97
N ARG A 146 -1.18 -17.23 -31.66
CA ARG A 146 -2.33 -16.48 -32.18
C ARG A 146 -3.13 -15.87 -31.02
N LYS A 147 -3.48 -16.66 -30.01
CA LYS A 147 -4.20 -16.18 -28.81
C LYS A 147 -3.42 -15.12 -28.03
N LEU A 148 -2.10 -15.28 -27.88
CA LEU A 148 -1.27 -14.25 -27.24
C LEU A 148 -1.24 -12.96 -28.04
N ARG A 149 -1.23 -13.03 -29.38
CA ARG A 149 -1.30 -11.86 -30.25
C ARG A 149 -2.64 -11.13 -30.13
N ASP A 150 -3.74 -11.88 -30.13
CA ASP A 150 -5.11 -11.35 -29.95
C ASP A 150 -5.24 -10.61 -28.60
N LEU A 151 -4.56 -11.10 -27.55
CA LEU A 151 -4.52 -10.46 -26.23
C LEU A 151 -3.62 -9.21 -26.17
N MET A 152 -2.50 -9.19 -26.89
CA MET A 152 -1.59 -8.04 -26.92
C MET A 152 -2.12 -6.87 -27.76
N ASP A 153 -2.90 -7.18 -28.80
CA ASP A 153 -3.55 -6.18 -29.66
C ASP A 153 -5.01 -6.58 -29.91
N PRO A 154 -5.95 -6.12 -29.06
CA PRO A 154 -7.38 -6.43 -29.20
C PRO A 154 -7.96 -5.97 -30.54
N SER A 155 -7.35 -4.98 -31.19
CA SER A 155 -7.72 -4.48 -32.52
C SER A 155 -7.41 -5.47 -33.64
N SER A 156 -6.48 -6.41 -33.42
CA SER A 156 -6.11 -7.45 -34.39
C SER A 156 -7.04 -8.66 -34.38
N THR A 157 -7.93 -8.72 -33.39
CA THR A 157 -8.89 -9.80 -33.20
C THR A 157 -10.05 -9.64 -34.19
N GLN A 158 -10.29 -10.64 -35.05
CA GLN A 158 -11.44 -10.67 -35.99
C GLN A 158 -12.78 -11.02 -35.30
N MET A 159 -12.89 -10.84 -33.99
CA MET A 159 -14.12 -11.09 -33.27
C MET A 159 -15.08 -9.93 -33.50
N VAL A 160 -16.10 -10.20 -34.31
CA VAL A 160 -17.29 -9.36 -34.37
C VAL A 160 -18.12 -9.67 -33.12
N GLU A 161 -18.61 -8.62 -32.46
CA GLU A 161 -19.55 -8.76 -31.35
C GLU A 161 -20.68 -9.72 -31.74
N PRO A 162 -20.96 -10.77 -30.96
CA PRO A 162 -22.08 -11.65 -31.24
C PRO A 162 -23.34 -10.80 -31.28
N SER A 163 -24.01 -10.74 -32.43
CA SER A 163 -25.27 -10.01 -32.55
C SER A 163 -26.25 -10.61 -31.55
N VAL A 164 -26.46 -9.93 -30.43
CA VAL A 164 -27.48 -10.31 -29.46
C VAL A 164 -28.80 -10.34 -30.23
N PRO A 165 -29.53 -11.46 -30.27
CA PRO A 165 -30.89 -11.44 -30.76
C PRO A 165 -31.62 -10.44 -29.86
N LEU A 166 -31.98 -9.29 -30.40
CA LEU A 166 -32.89 -8.33 -29.76
C LEU A 166 -34.30 -8.95 -29.76
N SER A 167 -34.45 -10.03 -29.01
CA SER A 167 -35.72 -10.57 -28.60
C SER A 167 -35.60 -11.01 -27.14
N LEU A 168 -35.52 -10.01 -26.25
CA LEU A 168 -36.23 -10.18 -24.98
C LEU A 168 -37.66 -10.53 -25.35
N LYS A 169 -38.13 -11.67 -24.82
CA LYS A 169 -39.45 -12.22 -25.05
C LYS A 169 -40.49 -11.14 -24.72
N GLY A 170 -40.92 -10.47 -25.78
CA GLY A 170 -41.74 -9.28 -25.79
C GLY A 170 -42.37 -9.17 -27.19
N ARG A 171 -43.61 -8.70 -27.23
CA ARG A 171 -44.55 -8.76 -28.36
C ARG A 171 -43.92 -8.27 -29.69
N PRO A 172 -44.08 -9.00 -30.80
CA PRO A 172 -43.42 -8.67 -32.05
C PRO A 172 -44.02 -7.39 -32.64
N ARG A 173 -43.17 -6.44 -33.04
CA ARG A 173 -43.56 -5.44 -34.03
C ARG A 173 -42.70 -5.62 -35.27
N GLY A 174 -43.20 -6.49 -36.13
CA GLY A 174 -42.76 -6.55 -37.51
C GLY A 174 -43.11 -5.26 -38.26
N SER A 175 -42.24 -4.99 -39.24
CA SER A 175 -42.55 -4.43 -40.56
C SER A 175 -43.15 -3.03 -40.66
N TYR A 176 -42.28 -2.13 -41.13
CA TYR A 176 -42.47 -1.30 -42.33
C TYR A 176 -43.69 -0.36 -42.42
N LYS A 177 -43.36 0.94 -42.39
CA LYS A 177 -43.98 2.06 -43.13
C LYS A 177 -45.50 1.99 -43.32
N LYS A 178 -46.24 2.76 -42.52
CA LYS A 178 -47.44 3.45 -43.01
C LYS A 178 -47.66 4.77 -42.30
N PHE A 179 -48.12 5.71 -43.11
CA PHE A 179 -48.35 7.13 -42.85
C PHE A 179 -49.38 7.38 -41.72
N LYS A 180 -49.10 8.45 -40.94
CA LYS A 180 -49.97 9.39 -40.19
C LYS A 180 -51.42 9.01 -39.87
N ASP A 181 -51.80 9.14 -38.59
CA ASP A 181 -53.10 9.68 -38.15
C ASP A 181 -52.97 10.32 -36.74
N ASP A 182 -53.21 11.63 -36.67
CA ASP A 182 -53.11 12.52 -35.48
C ASP A 182 -54.47 12.61 -34.77
N SER A 183 -54.99 11.50 -34.23
CA SER A 183 -56.34 11.54 -33.65
C SER A 183 -56.58 10.62 -32.45
N LYS A 184 -55.62 10.53 -31.51
CA LYS A 184 -55.82 10.16 -30.08
C LYS A 184 -54.53 10.28 -29.27
N SER A 185 -54.19 11.50 -28.85
CA SER A 185 -53.23 11.71 -27.76
C SER A 185 -53.99 12.31 -26.57
N THR A 186 -54.09 11.55 -25.48
CA THR A 186 -54.50 12.05 -24.17
C THR A 186 -53.25 12.37 -23.35
N LYS A 187 -52.61 13.51 -23.64
CA LYS A 187 -51.62 14.11 -22.74
C LYS A 187 -52.29 15.21 -21.94
N ARG A 188 -51.96 15.28 -20.65
CA ARG A 188 -52.40 16.31 -19.70
C ARG A 188 -51.72 17.64 -20.04
N ASP A 189 -52.45 18.73 -19.89
CA ASP A 189 -51.94 20.10 -20.12
C ASP A 189 -50.73 20.42 -19.21
N PRO A 190 -49.65 21.01 -19.76
CA PRO A 190 -48.54 21.57 -19.00
C PRO A 190 -48.98 22.74 -18.10
N SER A 191 -48.29 22.94 -16.97
CA SER A 191 -48.57 24.06 -16.07
C SER A 191 -47.89 25.37 -16.53
N LEU A 192 -48.42 26.51 -16.09
CA LEU A 192 -48.06 27.88 -16.49
C LEU A 192 -46.55 28.21 -16.47
N PHE A 193 -45.74 27.52 -15.66
CA PHE A 193 -44.30 27.77 -15.57
C PHE A 193 -43.51 27.25 -16.79
N GLU A 194 -44.01 26.23 -17.50
CA GLU A 194 -43.35 25.67 -18.69
C GLU A 194 -43.51 26.55 -19.94
N HIS A 195 -44.47 27.48 -19.95
CA HIS A 195 -44.69 28.38 -21.09
C HIS A 195 -43.75 29.60 -21.14
N VAL A 196 -43.11 29.98 -20.03
CA VAL A 196 -42.23 31.17 -19.98
C VAL A 196 -40.81 30.87 -20.45
N LEU A 197 -40.30 29.66 -20.23
CA LEU A 197 -38.91 29.30 -20.57
C LEU A 197 -38.68 28.99 -22.06
N MET A 198 -39.74 28.69 -22.82
CA MET A 198 -39.64 28.37 -24.26
C MET A 198 -39.73 29.61 -25.17
N SER A 199 -40.18 30.76 -24.67
CA SER A 199 -40.37 31.97 -25.47
C SER A 199 -39.13 32.87 -25.56
N GLU A 200 -38.15 32.76 -24.65
CA GLU A 200 -36.93 33.58 -24.66
C GLU A 200 -35.85 33.08 -25.65
N ASN A 201 -35.88 31.81 -26.04
CA ASN A 201 -34.83 31.20 -26.88
C ASN A 201 -35.03 31.34 -28.40
N LEU A 202 -36.10 31.99 -28.87
CA LEU A 202 -36.41 32.09 -30.31
C LEU A 202 -36.27 33.50 -30.92
N VAL A 203 -35.91 34.52 -30.14
CA VAL A 203 -35.75 35.90 -30.64
C VAL A 203 -34.30 36.36 -30.45
N MET A 204 -33.43 35.98 -31.37
CA MET A 204 -32.30 36.78 -31.92
C MET A 204 -31.21 35.88 -32.51
N GLN A 205 -31.54 35.17 -33.59
CA GLN A 205 -30.55 34.81 -34.61
C GLN A 205 -30.99 35.35 -35.96
N LYS A 206 -30.39 36.48 -36.40
CA LYS A 206 -30.15 36.71 -37.83
C LYS A 206 -29.03 37.72 -38.10
N LYS A 207 -27.92 37.14 -38.58
CA LYS A 207 -26.97 37.59 -39.63
C LYS A 207 -26.28 38.97 -39.49
N ILE A 208 -24.94 38.96 -39.51
CA ILE A 208 -24.11 39.66 -40.52
C ILE A 208 -22.71 39.01 -40.61
N SER A 209 -22.20 39.04 -41.85
CA SER A 209 -20.99 38.47 -42.44
C SER A 209 -19.66 38.77 -41.75
N LYS A 210 -18.73 37.80 -41.79
CA LYS A 210 -17.33 37.89 -41.37
C LYS A 210 -16.52 38.79 -42.31
N LYS A 211 -15.86 39.81 -41.75
CA LYS A 211 -14.58 40.35 -42.25
C LYS A 211 -13.61 40.50 -41.08
N THR A 212 -12.35 40.23 -41.40
CA THR A 212 -11.12 40.27 -40.61
C THR A 212 -11.02 41.52 -39.72
N VAL A 213 -10.41 41.40 -38.53
CA VAL A 213 -9.28 42.22 -38.03
C VAL A 213 -9.09 42.04 -36.51
N THR A 214 -7.82 41.87 -36.15
CA THR A 214 -7.19 41.86 -34.84
C THR A 214 -7.59 43.02 -33.90
N ARG A 215 -7.89 42.73 -32.63
CA ARG A 215 -7.34 43.49 -31.48
C ARG A 215 -7.59 42.81 -30.14
N LYS A 216 -6.51 42.63 -29.38
CA LYS A 216 -6.45 42.17 -27.98
C LYS A 216 -7.38 43.01 -27.09
N LYS A 217 -8.05 42.38 -26.12
CA LYS A 217 -8.30 42.93 -24.77
C LYS A 217 -8.50 41.79 -23.75
N THR A 218 -7.46 41.61 -22.95
CA THR A 218 -7.44 41.25 -21.52
C THR A 218 -8.74 40.71 -20.92
N GLY A 219 -8.81 39.39 -20.76
CA GLY A 219 -9.69 38.73 -19.80
C GLY A 219 -8.82 38.07 -18.74
N TYR A 220 -9.05 38.41 -17.47
CA TYR A 220 -8.51 37.70 -16.31
C TYR A 220 -8.89 36.22 -16.42
N GLN A 221 -7.95 35.38 -16.84
CA GLN A 221 -8.09 33.93 -16.73
C GLN A 221 -7.79 33.56 -15.29
N LEU A 222 -8.82 33.10 -14.57
CA LEU A 222 -8.63 32.29 -13.37
C LEU A 222 -7.76 31.11 -13.79
N ARG A 223 -6.48 31.11 -13.40
CA ARG A 223 -5.56 29.98 -13.58
C ARG A 223 -6.18 28.78 -12.87
N LYS A 224 -6.67 27.80 -13.62
CA LYS A 224 -6.81 26.44 -13.09
C LYS A 224 -5.40 25.98 -12.75
N ASN A 225 -5.07 25.89 -11.47
CA ASN A 225 -3.78 25.37 -11.00
C ASN A 225 -3.73 23.86 -11.32
N THR A 226 -3.26 23.51 -12.52
CA THR A 226 -2.94 22.13 -12.86
C THR A 226 -1.59 21.80 -12.23
N LEU A 227 -1.58 20.88 -11.25
CA LEU A 227 -0.34 20.39 -10.63
C LEU A 227 0.61 19.85 -11.71
N THR A 228 1.89 20.17 -11.59
CA THR A 228 2.95 19.62 -12.45
C THR A 228 3.12 18.12 -12.20
N SER A 229 3.74 17.40 -13.14
CA SER A 229 4.01 15.96 -12.96
C SER A 229 4.88 15.69 -11.74
N THR A 230 5.86 16.56 -11.45
CA THR A 230 6.74 16.45 -10.29
C THR A 230 5.97 16.63 -8.98
N GLN A 231 5.05 17.60 -8.93
CA GLN A 231 4.20 17.81 -7.76
C GLN A 231 3.28 16.61 -7.50
N ARG A 232 2.72 16.01 -8.55
CA ARG A 232 1.91 14.79 -8.42
C ARG A 232 2.74 13.63 -7.87
N PHE A 233 3.92 13.40 -8.43
CA PHE A 233 4.83 12.35 -7.94
C PHE A 233 5.19 12.54 -6.47
N PHE A 234 5.55 13.76 -6.07
CA PHE A 234 5.82 14.10 -4.67
C PHE A 234 4.64 13.75 -3.76
N ILE A 235 3.42 14.17 -4.14
CA ILE A 235 2.21 13.89 -3.36
C ILE A 235 1.95 12.38 -3.25
N GLU A 236 2.07 11.63 -4.35
CA GLU A 236 1.86 10.17 -4.34
C GLU A 236 2.89 9.44 -3.48
N VAL A 237 4.15 9.87 -3.51
CA VAL A 237 5.20 9.33 -2.63
C VAL A 237 4.89 9.62 -1.17
N CYS A 238 4.58 10.87 -0.83
CA CYS A 238 4.32 11.27 0.56
C CYS A 238 3.10 10.55 1.17
N LYS A 239 2.08 10.21 0.37
CA LYS A 239 0.92 9.41 0.82
C LYS A 239 1.29 8.01 1.31
N GLN A 240 2.45 7.48 0.94
CA GLN A 240 2.89 6.14 1.33
C GLN A 240 3.59 6.12 2.70
N PHE A 241 3.87 7.28 3.31
CA PHE A 241 4.55 7.38 4.59
C PHE A 241 3.61 7.86 5.71
N PRO A 242 3.97 7.65 6.98
CA PRO A 242 3.21 8.23 8.10
C PRO A 242 3.10 9.75 7.97
N ILE A 243 1.88 10.29 8.12
CA ILE A 243 1.57 11.71 7.87
C ILE A 243 2.53 12.63 8.63
N PHE A 244 2.75 12.35 9.92
CA PHE A 244 3.64 13.15 10.77
C PHE A 244 5.09 13.19 10.28
N LEU A 245 5.57 12.20 9.51
CA LEU A 245 6.89 12.22 8.87
C LEU A 245 6.85 12.81 7.47
N ALA A 246 5.78 12.53 6.73
CA ALA A 246 5.57 13.00 5.36
C ALA A 246 5.53 14.54 5.29
N GLU A 247 4.97 15.20 6.31
CA GLU A 247 4.95 16.66 6.44
C GLU A 247 6.35 17.29 6.53
N HIS A 248 7.37 16.52 6.91
CA HIS A 248 8.74 16.98 7.01
C HIS A 248 9.59 16.66 5.77
N ILE A 249 9.01 16.04 4.74
CA ILE A 249 9.69 15.79 3.47
C ILE A 249 9.66 17.09 2.66
N LYS A 250 10.84 17.67 2.43
CA LYS A 250 11.01 18.88 1.61
C LYS A 250 10.95 18.53 0.12
N GLU A 251 11.70 17.51 -0.29
CA GLU A 251 11.86 17.10 -1.69
C GLU A 251 12.02 15.58 -1.80
N VAL A 252 11.60 15.02 -2.93
CA VAL A 252 11.75 13.61 -3.28
C VAL A 252 12.52 13.51 -4.58
N PHE A 253 13.60 12.73 -4.59
CA PHE A 253 14.35 12.41 -5.80
C PHE A 253 14.13 10.96 -6.21
N ASN A 254 13.58 10.79 -7.40
CA ASN A 254 13.39 9.48 -8.01
C ASN A 254 14.69 9.04 -8.71
N VAL A 255 15.29 7.95 -8.25
CA VAL A 255 16.43 7.30 -8.91
C VAL A 255 15.93 6.22 -9.87
N ILE A 256 16.82 5.71 -10.71
CA ILE A 256 16.50 4.63 -11.64
C ILE A 256 16.10 3.35 -10.88
N GLY A 257 14.98 2.74 -11.27
CA GLY A 257 14.43 1.49 -10.72
C GLY A 257 14.94 0.25 -11.46
N ASP A 258 16.25 0.00 -11.46
CA ASP A 258 16.91 -1.11 -12.15
C ASP A 258 17.36 -2.23 -11.22
N GLY A 259 16.73 -2.35 -10.04
CA GLY A 259 17.15 -3.25 -8.96
C GLY A 259 18.34 -2.73 -8.14
N HIS A 260 18.91 -1.57 -8.49
CA HIS A 260 19.95 -0.88 -7.71
C HIS A 260 19.46 0.37 -6.98
N CYS A 261 18.17 0.70 -7.05
CA CYS A 261 17.61 1.95 -6.53
C CYS A 261 18.03 2.27 -5.09
N GLY A 262 18.01 1.30 -4.16
CA GLY A 262 18.45 1.51 -2.78
C GLY A 262 19.91 2.00 -2.68
N PHE A 263 20.81 1.40 -3.45
CA PHE A 263 22.23 1.78 -3.48
C PHE A 263 22.45 3.10 -4.22
N ARG A 264 21.66 3.39 -5.25
CA ARG A 264 21.66 4.69 -5.96
C ARG A 264 21.23 5.82 -5.04
N VAL A 265 20.22 5.60 -4.19
CA VAL A 265 19.78 6.56 -3.17
C VAL A 265 20.92 6.89 -2.21
N VAL A 266 21.61 5.86 -1.70
CA VAL A 266 22.76 6.06 -0.79
C VAL A 266 23.88 6.85 -1.49
N ALA A 267 24.25 6.46 -2.71
CA ALA A 267 25.28 7.17 -3.48
C ALA A 267 24.91 8.65 -3.70
N ARG A 268 23.64 8.91 -4.04
CA ARG A 268 23.13 10.27 -4.28
C ARG A 268 23.18 11.12 -3.02
N ALA A 269 22.74 10.55 -1.90
CA ALA A 269 22.72 11.25 -0.61
C ALA A 269 24.12 11.55 -0.08
N LEU A 270 25.12 10.75 -0.48
CA LEU A 270 26.53 10.95 -0.17
C LEU A 270 27.28 11.83 -1.19
N GLU A 271 26.56 12.42 -2.15
CA GLU A 271 27.12 13.27 -3.22
C GLU A 271 28.10 12.53 -4.15
N MET A 272 27.95 11.21 -4.27
CA MET A 272 28.73 10.34 -5.16
C MET A 272 28.04 10.12 -6.52
N GLY A 273 27.08 10.97 -6.88
CA GLY A 273 26.18 10.76 -8.02
C GLY A 273 25.24 9.57 -7.78
N GLU A 274 24.98 8.74 -8.79
CA GLU A 274 24.24 7.49 -8.61
C GLU A 274 25.15 6.25 -8.70
N ASN A 275 26.38 6.37 -8.18
CA ASN A 275 27.38 5.30 -8.23
C ASN A 275 27.07 4.17 -7.24
N TRP A 276 26.03 3.38 -7.54
CA TRP A 276 25.59 2.23 -6.76
C TRP A 276 26.68 1.15 -6.64
N ALA A 277 27.58 1.05 -7.62
CA ALA A 277 28.65 0.05 -7.64
C ALA A 277 29.67 0.32 -6.54
N GLN A 278 30.06 1.59 -6.36
CA GLN A 278 30.92 2.00 -5.25
C GLN A 278 30.25 1.71 -3.90
N VAL A 279 28.97 2.02 -3.76
CA VAL A 279 28.25 1.75 -2.51
C VAL A 279 28.24 0.26 -2.18
N ARG A 280 27.99 -0.62 -3.15
CA ARG A 280 28.06 -2.08 -2.94
C ARG A 280 29.47 -2.50 -2.49
N LEU A 281 30.52 -1.93 -3.08
CA LEU A 281 31.90 -2.21 -2.74
C LEU A 281 32.25 -1.77 -1.31
N ASP A 282 31.82 -0.58 -0.90
CA ASP A 282 32.07 -0.07 0.45
C ASP A 282 31.36 -0.92 1.51
N LEU A 283 30.10 -1.30 1.25
CA LEU A 283 29.32 -2.13 2.16
C LEU A 283 29.88 -3.55 2.29
N ILE A 284 30.33 -4.18 1.19
CA ILE A 284 30.95 -5.51 1.29
C ILE A 284 32.29 -5.46 2.02
N ASN A 285 33.05 -4.36 1.88
CA ASN A 285 34.30 -4.18 2.61
C ASN A 285 34.04 -3.97 4.11
N GLU A 286 33.05 -3.16 4.49
CA GLU A 286 32.61 -2.99 5.87
C GLU A 286 32.26 -4.35 6.52
N LEU A 287 31.43 -5.17 5.84
CA LEU A 287 31.05 -6.49 6.34
C LEU A 287 32.25 -7.43 6.48
N LYS A 288 33.19 -7.42 5.52
CA LYS A 288 34.40 -8.25 5.56
C LYS A 288 35.35 -7.86 6.69
N VAL A 289 35.59 -6.56 6.88
CA VAL A 289 36.52 -6.05 7.89
C VAL A 289 35.98 -6.30 9.30
N LYS A 290 34.65 -6.22 9.50
CA LYS A 290 34.00 -6.34 10.80
C LYS A 290 33.14 -7.61 10.91
N VAL A 291 33.57 -8.69 10.28
CA VAL A 291 32.78 -9.94 10.17
C VAL A 291 32.29 -10.46 11.53
N SER A 292 33.14 -10.47 12.56
CA SER A 292 32.80 -11.00 13.89
C SER A 292 31.61 -10.25 14.52
N MET A 293 31.59 -8.93 14.37
CA MET A 293 30.52 -8.07 14.87
C MET A 293 29.21 -8.32 14.13
N TYR A 294 29.24 -8.43 12.80
CA TYR A 294 28.03 -8.64 12.03
C TYR A 294 27.49 -10.08 12.14
N VAL A 295 28.35 -11.07 12.40
CA VAL A 295 27.91 -12.44 12.75
C VAL A 295 27.14 -12.44 14.07
N GLU A 296 27.58 -11.68 15.08
CA GLU A 296 26.86 -11.57 16.35
C GLU A 296 25.47 -10.96 16.19
N ILE A 297 25.32 -10.02 15.25
CA ILE A 297 24.06 -9.30 15.00
C ILE A 297 23.09 -10.15 14.18
N TYR A 298 23.54 -10.75 13.07
CA TYR A 298 22.66 -11.39 12.08
C TYR A 298 22.72 -12.92 12.09
N GLY A 299 23.78 -13.51 12.64
CA GLY A 299 24.14 -14.91 12.39
C GLY A 299 24.92 -15.09 11.09
N GLU A 300 25.64 -16.20 11.00
CA GLU A 300 26.57 -16.48 9.89
C GLU A 300 25.85 -16.65 8.54
N GLU A 301 24.77 -17.43 8.51
CA GLU A 301 23.98 -17.68 7.29
C GLU A 301 23.45 -16.37 6.69
N ARG A 302 22.81 -15.55 7.51
CA ARG A 302 22.24 -14.26 7.07
C ARG A 302 23.32 -13.29 6.60
N LEU A 303 24.48 -13.26 7.26
CA LEU A 303 25.60 -12.44 6.83
C LEU A 303 26.12 -12.86 5.45
N GLN A 304 26.23 -14.17 5.20
CA GLN A 304 26.63 -14.70 3.89
C GLN A 304 25.62 -14.32 2.80
N GLU A 305 24.31 -14.39 3.08
CA GLU A 305 23.26 -13.91 2.17
C GLU A 305 23.43 -12.42 1.84
N LEU A 306 23.65 -11.57 2.86
CA LEU A 306 23.86 -10.13 2.66
C LEU A 306 25.10 -9.86 1.80
N MET A 307 26.21 -10.51 2.10
CA MET A 307 27.45 -10.38 1.32
C MET A 307 27.26 -10.86 -0.13
N SER A 308 26.55 -11.96 -0.34
CA SER A 308 26.18 -12.45 -1.68
C SER A 308 25.27 -11.47 -2.41
N SER A 309 24.29 -10.87 -1.73
CA SER A 309 23.37 -9.89 -2.31
C SER A 309 24.10 -8.65 -2.83
N LEU A 310 25.20 -8.24 -2.17
CA LEU A 310 26.03 -7.10 -2.53
C LEU A 310 26.89 -7.36 -3.77
N GLN A 311 27.23 -8.62 -4.07
CA GLN A 311 27.95 -9.02 -5.26
C GLN A 311 27.00 -9.08 -6.47
N CYS A 312 26.86 -7.96 -7.18
CA CYS A 312 26.07 -7.87 -8.40
C CYS A 312 26.55 -6.71 -9.28
N THR A 313 26.72 -6.99 -10.58
CA THR A 313 27.04 -6.01 -11.64
C THR A 313 26.00 -6.01 -12.77
N GLU A 314 24.98 -6.86 -12.68
CA GLU A 314 23.95 -7.04 -13.70
C GLU A 314 22.95 -5.89 -13.68
N ILE A 315 22.47 -5.48 -14.86
CA ILE A 315 21.45 -4.43 -15.01
C ILE A 315 20.34 -4.94 -15.96
N PRO A 316 19.09 -5.09 -15.49
CA PRO A 316 18.62 -4.89 -14.12
C PRO A 316 19.13 -5.98 -13.16
N ALA A 317 19.31 -5.63 -11.88
CA ALA A 317 19.69 -6.60 -10.86
C ALA A 317 18.51 -7.54 -10.52
N PRO A 318 18.75 -8.85 -10.38
CA PRO A 318 17.70 -9.79 -10.00
C PRO A 318 17.25 -9.56 -8.54
N PRO A 319 16.03 -9.99 -8.14
CA PRO A 319 15.45 -9.70 -6.83
C PRO A 319 16.31 -10.13 -5.63
N ASN A 320 17.02 -11.25 -5.73
CA ASN A 320 17.94 -11.74 -4.69
C ASN A 320 19.19 -10.85 -4.51
N LYS A 321 19.39 -9.85 -5.37
CA LYS A 321 20.47 -8.85 -5.29
C LYS A 321 19.96 -7.47 -4.88
N TRP A 322 18.67 -7.32 -4.61
CA TRP A 322 18.11 -6.06 -4.14
C TRP A 322 18.55 -5.75 -2.71
N MET A 323 18.49 -4.48 -2.34
CA MET A 323 18.81 -4.05 -0.97
C MET A 323 17.81 -4.64 0.02
N SER A 324 18.30 -5.42 0.98
CA SER A 324 17.47 -6.04 2.02
C SER A 324 17.41 -5.18 3.28
N MET A 325 16.25 -4.57 3.52
CA MET A 325 15.96 -3.86 4.78
C MET A 325 15.24 -4.78 5.77
N PRO A 326 15.44 -4.60 7.09
CA PRO A 326 16.19 -3.52 7.74
C PRO A 326 17.70 -3.76 7.85
N ASP A 327 18.19 -4.96 7.56
CA ASP A 327 19.58 -5.36 7.85
C ASP A 327 20.61 -4.41 7.23
N MET A 328 20.44 -4.04 5.96
CA MET A 328 21.38 -3.14 5.27
C MET A 328 21.46 -1.74 5.90
N GLY A 329 20.41 -1.29 6.61
CA GLY A 329 20.39 0.02 7.25
C GLY A 329 21.49 0.22 8.29
N LEU A 330 21.75 -0.81 9.11
CA LEU A 330 22.85 -0.76 10.10
C LEU A 330 24.23 -0.76 9.44
N VAL A 331 24.39 -1.53 8.36
CA VAL A 331 25.64 -1.62 7.59
C VAL A 331 25.93 -0.27 6.92
N ILE A 332 24.93 0.35 6.29
CA ILE A 332 25.04 1.67 5.67
C ILE A 332 25.41 2.73 6.71
N ALA A 333 24.68 2.79 7.83
CA ALA A 333 24.94 3.76 8.89
C ALA A 333 26.39 3.63 9.40
N SER A 334 26.83 2.41 9.69
CA SER A 334 28.17 2.13 10.22
C SER A 334 29.29 2.36 9.21
N CYS A 335 29.08 1.98 7.94
CA CYS A 335 30.06 2.14 6.86
C CYS A 335 30.39 3.62 6.60
N TYR A 336 29.37 4.48 6.56
CA TYR A 336 29.54 5.89 6.23
C TYR A 336 29.55 6.83 7.44
N ASN A 337 29.40 6.29 8.65
CA ASN A 337 29.28 7.03 9.90
C ASN A 337 28.18 8.13 9.85
N ILE A 338 26.98 7.74 9.39
CA ILE A 338 25.83 8.64 9.20
C ILE A 338 24.61 8.18 10.00
N ALA A 339 23.69 9.12 10.25
CA ALA A 339 22.33 8.77 10.67
C ALA A 339 21.50 8.42 9.43
N PHE A 340 21.13 7.16 9.30
CA PHE A 340 20.38 6.66 8.15
C PHE A 340 18.93 6.40 8.53
N ILE A 341 17.98 6.89 7.73
CA ILE A 341 16.55 6.80 8.00
C ILE A 341 15.89 6.07 6.85
N GLN A 342 15.07 5.08 7.17
CA GLN A 342 14.16 4.47 6.22
C GLN A 342 12.73 4.86 6.59
N LEU A 343 11.99 5.39 5.62
CA LEU A 343 10.55 5.53 5.68
C LEU A 343 9.88 4.47 4.82
N SER A 344 8.80 3.88 5.32
CA SER A 344 7.94 3.02 4.51
C SER A 344 6.53 2.97 5.10
N LYS A 345 5.58 2.43 4.33
CA LYS A 345 4.21 2.19 4.78
C LYS A 345 4.11 1.29 6.01
N PHE A 346 5.01 0.32 6.14
CA PHE A 346 4.94 -0.72 7.18
C PHE A 346 5.80 -0.39 8.39
N GLN A 347 7.02 0.11 8.15
CA GLN A 347 7.97 0.39 9.21
C GLN A 347 8.88 1.55 8.81
N SER A 348 8.99 2.52 9.69
CA SER A 348 9.99 3.58 9.59
C SER A 348 10.98 3.44 10.73
N LEU A 349 12.28 3.51 10.42
CA LEU A 349 13.36 3.24 11.37
C LEU A 349 14.53 4.21 11.17
N THR A 350 15.20 4.52 12.28
CA THR A 350 16.50 5.20 12.30
C THR A 350 17.60 4.18 12.60
N PHE A 351 18.66 4.23 11.82
CA PHE A 351 19.86 3.42 11.93
C PHE A 351 21.04 4.32 12.23
N LEU A 352 21.85 3.90 13.20
CA LEU A 352 22.99 4.64 13.69
C LEU A 352 24.25 3.77 13.61
N PRO A 353 25.45 4.36 13.53
CA PRO A 353 26.70 3.62 13.47
C PRO A 353 26.93 2.78 14.72
N LEU A 354 27.43 1.55 14.55
CA LEU A 354 27.63 0.61 15.66
C LEU A 354 28.86 0.94 16.52
N ASN A 355 29.94 1.45 15.92
CA ASN A 355 31.25 1.58 16.58
C ASN A 355 32.00 2.86 16.22
N SER A 356 31.28 3.95 16.04
CA SER A 356 31.86 5.26 15.78
C SER A 356 31.04 6.34 16.47
N PRO A 357 31.66 7.42 16.97
CA PRO A 357 30.93 8.53 17.55
C PRO A 357 30.31 9.41 16.46
N PRO A 358 29.30 10.24 16.79
CA PRO A 358 28.77 11.22 15.87
C PRO A 358 29.87 12.18 15.40
N PRO A 359 30.01 12.40 14.08
CA PRO A 359 30.95 13.40 13.58
C PRO A 359 30.48 14.81 13.99
N PRO A 360 31.40 15.80 14.05
CA PRO A 360 31.04 17.19 14.37
C PRO A 360 29.95 17.74 13.45
N THR A 361 30.06 17.43 12.15
CA THR A 361 29.06 17.74 11.15
C THR A 361 28.24 16.49 10.87
N GLN A 362 27.09 16.39 11.54
CA GLN A 362 26.23 15.22 11.44
C GLN A 362 25.52 15.19 10.10
N ARG A 363 25.66 14.07 9.37
CA ARG A 363 24.94 13.83 8.13
C ARG A 363 23.76 12.90 8.38
N LEU A 364 22.58 13.37 7.99
CA LEU A 364 21.33 12.62 8.05
C LEU A 364 20.90 12.31 6.63
N VAL A 365 20.67 11.03 6.35
CA VAL A 365 20.23 10.54 5.04
C VAL A 365 18.91 9.81 5.21
N ALA A 366 17.88 10.20 4.44
CA ALA A 366 16.59 9.55 4.48
C ALA A 366 16.25 8.91 3.13
N MET A 367 15.81 7.65 3.17
CA MET A 367 15.28 6.93 2.02
C MET A 367 13.82 6.58 2.26
N GLY A 368 13.05 6.52 1.17
CA GLY A 368 11.66 6.07 1.18
C GLY A 368 11.51 4.78 0.40
N TYR A 369 10.83 3.78 0.96
CA TYR A 369 10.41 2.57 0.26
C TYR A 369 8.97 2.72 -0.21
N ILE A 370 8.76 2.66 -1.52
CA ILE A 370 7.48 2.92 -2.18
C ILE A 370 7.12 1.77 -3.14
N ASP A 371 5.81 1.65 -3.41
CA ASP A 371 5.22 0.74 -4.40
C ASP A 371 5.58 -0.75 -4.24
N GLY A 372 6.16 -1.12 -3.09
CA GLY A 372 6.53 -2.49 -2.77
C GLY A 372 7.79 -3.00 -3.45
N ASN A 373 8.53 -2.16 -4.18
CA ASN A 373 9.77 -2.59 -4.87
C ASN A 373 10.78 -1.48 -5.17
N HIS A 374 10.52 -0.20 -4.83
CA HIS A 374 11.38 0.91 -5.23
C HIS A 374 11.81 1.79 -4.07
N PHE A 375 13.02 2.34 -4.19
CA PHE A 375 13.58 3.27 -3.21
C PHE A 375 13.77 4.65 -3.82
N VAL A 376 13.40 5.68 -3.06
CA VAL A 376 13.58 7.10 -3.41
C VAL A 376 14.41 7.81 -2.35
N HIS A 377 15.15 8.85 -2.75
CA HIS A 377 15.88 9.70 -1.82
C HIS A 377 14.96 10.80 -1.30
N LEU A 378 14.89 10.96 0.02
CA LEU A 378 14.05 11.95 0.70
C LEU A 378 14.94 13.05 1.32
N MET A 379 14.69 14.30 0.93
CA MET A 379 15.25 15.44 1.64
C MET A 379 14.31 15.83 2.77
N MET A 380 14.79 15.71 4.01
CA MET A 380 14.02 16.08 5.19
C MET A 380 14.31 17.52 5.60
N HIS A 381 13.35 18.19 6.23
CA HIS A 381 13.60 19.45 6.92
C HIS A 381 14.59 19.26 8.09
N GLU A 382 15.41 20.27 8.35
CA GLU A 382 16.29 20.28 9.53
C GLU A 382 15.47 20.20 10.82
N GLY A 383 15.98 19.45 11.80
CA GLY A 383 15.32 19.26 13.08
C GLY A 383 14.05 18.39 13.05
N CYS A 384 13.70 17.77 11.92
CA CYS A 384 12.47 16.96 11.82
C CYS A 384 12.43 15.83 12.87
N PRO A 385 11.23 15.42 13.33
CA PRO A 385 11.08 14.21 14.13
C PRO A 385 11.67 13.01 13.40
N LEU A 386 12.20 12.05 14.18
CA LEU A 386 12.87 10.87 13.66
C LEU A 386 12.11 9.61 14.04
N PRO A 387 11.99 8.61 13.15
CA PRO A 387 11.49 7.31 13.54
C PRO A 387 12.34 6.70 14.65
N ARG A 388 11.75 5.76 15.40
CA ARG A 388 12.46 5.00 16.42
C ARG A 388 13.78 4.42 15.92
N ILE A 389 14.79 4.45 16.78
CA ILE A 389 16.07 3.79 16.54
C ILE A 389 15.84 2.27 16.59
N ILE A 390 16.41 1.53 15.64
CA ILE A 390 16.27 0.07 15.59
C ILE A 390 16.80 -0.59 16.88
N SER A 391 16.07 -1.58 17.38
CA SER A 391 16.38 -2.24 18.66
C SER A 391 17.73 -2.96 18.67
N SER A 392 18.14 -3.54 17.54
CA SER A 392 19.43 -4.19 17.37
C SER A 392 20.60 -3.21 17.59
N TRP A 393 20.47 -1.95 17.19
CA TRP A 393 21.50 -0.95 17.48
C TRP A 393 21.68 -0.74 18.98
N LYS A 394 20.58 -0.62 19.74
CA LYS A 394 20.65 -0.46 21.20
C LYS A 394 21.35 -1.63 21.89
N ARG A 395 21.17 -2.83 21.36
CA ARG A 395 21.75 -4.07 21.89
C ARG A 395 23.24 -4.23 21.55
N PHE A 396 23.64 -3.90 20.32
CA PHE A 396 24.96 -4.27 19.78
C PHE A 396 25.91 -3.08 19.57
N ARG A 397 25.48 -1.84 19.85
CA ARG A 397 26.38 -0.67 19.77
C ARG A 397 27.54 -0.80 20.75
N GLY A 398 28.74 -0.41 20.31
CA GLY A 398 29.88 -0.26 21.19
C GLY A 398 29.78 0.99 22.07
N PRO A 399 30.58 1.08 23.14
CA PRO A 399 30.53 2.20 24.09
C PRO A 399 30.70 3.57 23.43
N ILE A 400 31.56 3.67 22.42
CA ILE A 400 31.84 4.94 21.71
C ILE A 400 30.66 5.45 20.88
N ALA A 401 29.77 4.55 20.45
CA ALA A 401 28.59 4.91 19.68
C ALA A 401 27.41 5.35 20.57
N SER A 402 27.56 5.28 21.90
CA SER A 402 26.47 5.60 22.82
C SER A 402 25.94 7.05 22.68
N THR A 403 26.85 7.98 22.38
CA THR A 403 26.59 9.42 22.24
C THR A 403 25.72 9.80 21.04
N TRP A 404 25.50 8.88 20.09
CA TRP A 404 24.51 9.08 19.03
C TRP A 404 23.08 9.14 19.58
N GLU A 405 22.79 8.45 20.69
CA GLU A 405 21.45 8.48 21.28
C GLU A 405 21.15 9.88 21.81
N ASP A 406 22.07 10.49 22.55
CA ASP A 406 21.94 11.86 23.07
C ASP A 406 21.70 12.89 21.96
N THR A 407 22.32 12.68 20.81
CA THR A 407 22.20 13.54 19.62
C THR A 407 20.77 13.56 19.07
N TYR A 408 20.07 12.42 19.05
CA TYR A 408 18.80 12.27 18.35
C TYR A 408 17.60 11.96 19.25
N MET A 409 17.81 11.70 20.54
CA MET A 409 16.76 11.28 21.46
C MET A 409 15.59 12.26 21.49
N ALA A 410 15.85 13.57 21.53
CA ALA A 410 14.79 14.59 21.53
C ALA A 410 13.92 14.51 20.25
N ARG A 411 14.52 14.24 19.09
CA ARG A 411 13.81 14.13 17.81
C ARG A 411 13.02 12.83 17.70
N VAL A 412 13.52 11.74 18.30
CA VAL A 412 12.80 10.47 18.40
C VAL A 412 11.61 10.60 19.35
N GLN A 413 11.79 11.24 20.50
CA GLN A 413 10.71 11.50 21.45
C GLN A 413 9.62 12.40 20.86
N ALA A 414 9.99 13.42 20.08
CA ALA A 414 9.03 14.26 19.37
C ALA A 414 8.15 13.45 18.39
N ALA A 415 8.73 12.46 17.70
CA ALA A 415 7.98 11.55 16.85
C ALA A 415 7.00 10.69 17.66
N ASP A 416 7.47 10.10 18.77
CA ASP A 416 6.63 9.26 19.65
C ASP A 416 5.47 10.07 20.25
N GLN A 417 5.72 11.33 20.63
CA GLN A 417 4.70 12.26 21.09
C GLN A 417 3.67 12.57 20.01
N GLN A 418 4.09 12.79 18.76
CA GLN A 418 3.16 13.03 17.63
C GLN A 418 2.33 11.78 17.30
N ILE A 419 2.92 10.59 17.44
CA ILE A 419 2.17 9.33 17.33
C ILE A 419 1.12 9.24 18.45
N SER A 420 1.47 9.63 19.68
CA SER A 420 0.56 9.66 20.83
C SER A 420 -0.51 10.75 20.72
N THR A 421 -0.16 11.96 20.30
CA THR A 421 -1.12 13.08 20.12
C THR A 421 -1.99 12.89 18.90
N THR A 422 -1.56 12.20 17.84
CA THR A 422 -2.48 11.81 16.76
C THR A 422 -3.54 10.82 17.27
N CYS A 423 -3.25 10.08 18.35
CA CYS A 423 -4.24 9.28 19.08
C CYS A 423 -5.08 10.12 20.07
N GLU A 424 -4.51 11.16 20.72
CA GLU A 424 -5.20 12.01 21.71
C GLU A 424 -5.97 13.23 21.13
N ILE A 425 -5.60 13.77 19.97
CA ILE A 425 -6.29 14.90 19.29
C ILE A 425 -7.69 14.49 18.79
N VAL A 426 -8.01 13.20 18.81
CA VAL A 426 -9.37 12.69 18.61
C VAL A 426 -10.26 12.91 19.87
N ASP A 427 -9.68 13.40 20.96
CA ASP A 427 -10.32 13.48 22.27
C ASP A 427 -10.25 14.87 22.91
N LEU A 428 -10.65 15.93 22.19
CA LEU A 428 -10.97 17.22 22.81
C LEU A 428 -12.15 17.91 22.11
N GLY A 429 -13.33 17.82 22.72
CA GLY A 429 -14.55 18.50 22.28
C GLY A 429 -15.80 18.07 23.05
N VAL A 430 -15.82 18.41 24.33
CA VAL A 430 -16.84 18.19 25.37
C VAL A 430 -18.24 18.77 25.01
N LEU A 431 -19.29 18.13 25.54
CA LEU A 431 -20.72 18.52 25.69
C LEU A 431 -21.73 18.12 24.61
#